data_AF-U5W7L3-F1
#
_entry.id   AF-U5W7L3-F1
#
_cell.length_a   1.000
_cell.length_b   1.000
_cell.length_c   1.000
_cell.angle_alpha   90.00
_cell.angle_beta   90.00
_cell.angle_gamma   90.00
#
_symmetry.space_group_name_H-M   'P 1'
#
loop_
_entity.id
_entity.type
_entity.pdbx_description
1 polymer ?
#
loop_
_entity_poly.entity_id
_entity_poly.type
_entity_poly.pdbx_seq_one_letter_code
_entity_poly.pdbx_strand_id
1 'polypeptide(L)'
;MIDLQVRDDSGDVVAHASGFEWTQELIDLEPAEFPMLAGLCAYLDTIFNQRQIPLLLAELDRLPATLIPDPARREIRRLAAVVEQGQHLYLWFCGD
;
A
#
# COMPACT_ATOMS: atom_id res chain seq x y z
N MET A 1 11.18 -6.93 2.09
CA MET A 1 10.74 -5.53 2.25
C MET A 1 9.66 -5.25 1.23
N ILE A 2 8.77 -4.31 1.47
CA ILE A 2 7.80 -3.83 0.47
C ILE A 2 8.07 -2.36 0.26
N ASP A 3 8.35 -1.94 -0.97
CA ASP A 3 8.50 -0.54 -1.38
C ASP A 3 7.19 0.02 -1.95
N LEU A 4 7.11 1.35 -2.11
CA LEU A 4 5.89 2.01 -2.55
C LEU A 4 6.13 2.85 -3.81
N GLN A 5 5.24 2.70 -4.78
CA GLN A 5 5.26 3.48 -6.02
C GLN A 5 3.86 3.92 -6.42
N VAL A 6 3.77 5.07 -7.08
CA VAL A 6 2.59 5.45 -7.86
C VAL A 6 2.98 5.40 -9.32
N ARG A 7 2.25 4.59 -10.08
CA ARG A 7 2.46 4.45 -11.53
C ARG A 7 1.22 4.88 -12.29
N ASP A 8 1.42 5.39 -13.49
CA ASP A 8 0.33 5.58 -14.45
C ASP A 8 -0.01 4.27 -15.19
N ASP A 9 -0.91 4.34 -16.17
CA ASP A 9 -1.35 3.20 -16.97
C ASP A 9 -0.28 2.70 -17.96
N SER A 10 0.71 3.52 -18.27
CA SER A 10 1.87 3.17 -19.09
C SER A 10 2.96 2.47 -18.27
N GLY A 11 2.84 2.50 -16.93
CA GLY A 11 3.77 1.91 -15.99
C GLY A 11 4.88 2.85 -15.55
N ASP A 12 4.82 4.14 -15.92
CA ASP A 12 5.81 5.13 -15.54
C ASP A 12 5.64 5.52 -14.07
N VAL A 13 6.75 5.61 -13.34
CA VAL A 13 6.75 5.97 -11.91
C VAL A 13 6.60 7.49 -11.77
N VAL A 14 5.48 7.91 -11.19
CA VAL A 14 5.14 9.33 -10.96
C VAL A 14 5.56 9.78 -9.55
N ALA A 15 5.55 8.88 -8.58
CA ALA A 15 6.04 9.12 -7.23
C ALA A 15 6.50 7.80 -6.58
N HIS A 16 7.43 7.87 -5.63
CA HIS A 16 7.87 6.69 -4.88
C HIS A 16 8.19 7.04 -3.42
N ALA A 17 8.31 6.01 -2.59
CA ALA A 17 8.81 6.07 -1.23
C ALA A 17 9.44 4.74 -0.83
N SER A 18 10.42 4.78 0.07
CA SER A 18 10.84 3.59 0.80
C SER A 18 9.65 3.08 1.62
N GLY A 19 9.40 1.79 1.60
CA GLY A 19 8.28 1.23 2.34
C GLY A 19 8.69 0.67 3.70
N PHE A 20 8.35 -0.60 3.95
CA PHE A 20 8.42 -1.20 5.28
C PHE A 20 8.75 -2.70 5.24
N GLU A 21 9.11 -3.24 6.41
CA GLU A 21 9.37 -4.67 6.55
C GLU A 21 8.08 -5.48 6.44
N TRP A 22 8.14 -6.58 5.70
CA TRP A 22 7.06 -7.54 5.61
C TRP A 22 7.29 -8.60 6.67
N THR A 23 6.52 -8.51 7.75
CA THR A 23 6.72 -9.32 8.95
C THR A 23 5.76 -10.51 8.99
N GLN A 24 6.02 -11.47 9.89
CA GLN A 24 5.12 -12.61 10.10
C GLN A 24 3.71 -12.16 10.52
N GLU A 25 3.61 -11.10 11.31
CA GLU A 25 2.32 -10.54 11.75
C GLU A 25 1.51 -9.94 10.60
N LEU A 26 2.16 -9.43 9.55
CA LEU A 26 1.47 -9.02 8.32
C LEU A 26 0.99 -10.22 7.49
N ILE A 27 1.78 -11.30 7.47
CA ILE A 27 1.41 -12.57 6.80
C ILE A 27 0.19 -13.21 7.47
N ASP A 28 0.11 -13.11 8.80
CA ASP A 28 -0.95 -13.73 9.59
C ASP A 28 -2.22 -12.85 9.74
N LEU A 29 -2.31 -11.72 9.02
CA LEU A 29 -3.51 -10.88 9.02
C LEU A 29 -4.73 -11.67 8.53
N GLU A 30 -5.82 -11.64 9.30
CA GLU A 30 -7.07 -12.28 8.94
C GLU A 30 -7.68 -11.63 7.68
N PRO A 31 -7.74 -12.34 6.53
CA PRO A 31 -8.23 -11.76 5.28
C PRO A 31 -9.68 -11.28 5.34
N ALA A 32 -10.51 -11.85 6.23
CA ALA A 32 -11.87 -11.37 6.44
C ALA A 32 -11.94 -9.98 7.11
N GLU A 33 -10.92 -9.60 7.90
CA GLU A 33 -10.86 -8.31 8.61
C GLU A 33 -10.05 -7.23 7.87
N PHE A 34 -9.04 -7.67 7.12
CA PHE A 34 -8.09 -6.83 6.38
C PHE A 34 -7.92 -7.29 4.92
N PRO A 35 -8.99 -7.32 4.10
CA PRO A 35 -8.94 -7.86 2.75
C PRO A 35 -7.96 -7.13 1.79
N MET A 36 -7.61 -5.87 2.06
CA MET A 36 -6.59 -5.17 1.27
C MET A 36 -5.19 -5.49 1.77
N LEU A 37 -4.93 -5.31 3.07
CA LEU A 37 -3.59 -5.44 3.64
C LEU A 37 -3.11 -6.90 3.76
N ALA A 38 -4.02 -7.87 3.95
CA ALA A 38 -3.68 -9.29 3.99
C ALA A 38 -3.20 -9.83 2.63
N GLY A 39 -3.45 -9.11 1.53
CA GLY A 39 -2.96 -9.45 0.20
C GLY A 39 -1.52 -9.02 -0.07
N LEU A 40 -0.91 -8.23 0.83
CA LEU A 40 0.45 -7.74 0.64
C LEU A 40 1.47 -8.87 0.73
N CYS A 41 2.40 -8.89 -0.22
CA CYS A 41 3.44 -9.90 -0.31
C CYS A 41 4.77 -9.23 -0.65
N ALA A 42 5.84 -9.57 0.07
CA ALA A 42 7.16 -9.03 -0.26
C ALA A 42 7.80 -9.68 -1.50
N TYR A 43 7.17 -10.69 -2.09
CA TYR A 43 7.67 -11.38 -3.30
C TYR A 43 6.83 -11.10 -4.54
N LEU A 44 5.76 -10.30 -4.42
CA LEU A 44 4.83 -9.99 -5.51
C LEU A 44 4.34 -8.56 -5.38
N ASP A 45 4.17 -7.90 -6.53
CA ASP A 45 3.54 -6.59 -6.56
C ASP A 45 2.05 -6.68 -6.21
N THR A 46 1.59 -5.80 -5.32
CA THR A 46 0.16 -5.59 -5.04
C THR A 46 -0.25 -4.21 -5.51
N ILE A 47 -1.34 -4.13 -6.28
CA ILE A 47 -1.75 -2.91 -6.96
C ILE A 47 -3.15 -2.50 -6.48
N PHE A 48 -3.28 -1.25 -6.07
CA PHE A 48 -4.55 -0.63 -5.70
C PHE A 48 -4.90 0.51 -6.64
N ASN A 49 -6.10 0.47 -7.21
CA ASN A 49 -6.64 1.57 -8.00
C ASN A 49 -7.34 2.62 -7.11
N GLN A 50 -7.68 3.76 -7.70
CA GLN A 50 -8.37 4.87 -7.02
C GLN A 50 -9.63 4.46 -6.24
N ARG A 51 -10.40 3.45 -6.69
CA ARG A 51 -11.61 2.99 -5.98
C ARG A 51 -11.30 2.17 -4.73
N GLN A 52 -10.12 1.56 -4.67
CA GLN A 52 -9.68 0.74 -3.53
C GLN A 52 -8.95 1.58 -2.47
N ILE A 53 -8.42 2.76 -2.84
CA ILE A 53 -7.68 3.64 -1.92
C ILE A 53 -8.46 3.93 -0.62
N PRO A 54 -9.75 4.32 -0.63
CA PRO A 54 -10.47 4.59 0.62
C PRO A 54 -10.59 3.35 1.53
N LEU A 55 -10.70 2.16 0.95
CA LEU A 55 -10.79 0.89 1.69
C LEU A 55 -9.44 0.54 2.32
N LEU A 56 -8.35 0.69 1.55
CA LEU A 56 -6.99 0.52 2.03
C LEU A 56 -6.66 1.46 3.19
N LEU A 57 -7.03 2.74 3.08
CA LEU A 57 -6.78 3.73 4.14
C LEU A 57 -7.60 3.43 5.41
N ALA A 58 -8.85 2.99 5.26
CA ALA A 58 -9.67 2.58 6.39
C ALA A 58 -9.12 1.33 7.11
N GLU A 59 -8.52 0.39 6.38
CA GLU A 59 -7.78 -0.72 6.97
C GLU A 59 -6.51 -0.25 7.69
N LEU A 60 -5.74 0.65 7.06
CA LEU A 60 -4.53 1.23 7.64
C LEU A 60 -4.82 1.94 8.97
N ASP A 61 -5.94 2.66 9.08
CA ASP A 61 -6.36 3.35 10.30
C ASP A 61 -6.69 2.38 11.45
N ARG A 62 -7.23 1.20 11.14
CA ARG A 62 -7.57 0.16 12.13
C ARG A 62 -6.38 -0.74 12.49
N LEU A 63 -5.41 -0.87 11.59
CA LEU A 63 -4.25 -1.72 11.78
C LEU A 63 -3.44 -1.25 12.99
N PRO A 64 -2.90 -2.13 13.85
CA PRO A 64 -2.00 -1.73 14.92
C PRO A 64 -0.74 -1.04 14.37
N ALA A 65 -0.31 0.05 15.00
CA ALA A 65 0.84 0.86 14.55
C ALA A 65 2.18 0.11 14.56
N THR A 66 2.24 -1.03 15.26
CA THR A 66 3.42 -1.90 15.31
C THR A 66 3.64 -2.71 14.03
N LEU A 67 2.60 -2.98 13.23
CA LEU A 67 2.71 -3.79 12.01
C LEU A 67 3.22 -2.97 10.82
N ILE A 68 2.73 -1.74 10.68
CA ILE A 68 3.24 -0.77 9.70
C ILE A 68 3.60 0.50 10.49
N PRO A 69 4.89 0.85 10.61
CA PRO A 69 5.32 2.01 11.40
C PRO A 69 4.80 3.35 10.83
N ASP A 70 4.62 4.35 11.71
CA ASP A 70 4.11 5.67 11.34
C ASP A 70 4.81 6.35 10.15
N PRO A 71 6.14 6.28 9.98
CA PRO A 71 6.80 6.80 8.78
C PRO A 71 6.25 6.18 7.49
N ALA A 72 6.12 4.86 7.42
CA ALA A 72 5.57 4.17 6.26
C ALA A 72 4.08 4.49 6.07
N ARG A 73 3.31 4.58 7.16
CA ARG A 73 1.89 4.99 7.10
C ARG A 73 1.70 6.39 6.52
N ARG A 74 2.62 7.33 6.79
CA ARG A 74 2.59 8.67 6.20
C ARG A 74 2.87 8.63 4.70
N GLU A 75 3.83 7.82 4.27
CA GLU A 75 4.14 7.64 2.85
C GLU A 75 2.98 6.99 2.08
N ILE A 76 2.34 5.95 2.64
CA ILE A 76 1.14 5.35 2.04
C ILE A 76 0.04 6.41 1.85
N ARG A 77 -0.24 7.24 2.86
CA ARG A 77 -1.25 8.31 2.75
C ARG A 77 -0.85 9.39 1.73
N ARG A 78 0.43 9.78 1.70
CA ARG A 78 0.93 10.76 0.73
C ARG A 78 0.74 10.26 -0.70
N LEU A 79 1.10 9.00 -0.97
CA LEU A 79 0.98 8.40 -2.30
C LEU A 79 -0.48 8.10 -2.66
N ALA A 80 -1.31 7.68 -1.71
CA ALA A 80 -2.75 7.56 -1.89
C ALA A 80 -3.39 8.89 -2.34
N ALA A 81 -3.00 10.02 -1.74
CA ALA A 81 -3.50 11.33 -2.14
C ALA A 81 -3.08 11.70 -3.59
N VAL A 82 -1.90 11.27 -4.04
CA VAL A 82 -1.49 11.44 -5.45
C VAL A 82 -2.43 10.66 -6.37
N VAL A 83 -2.73 9.40 -6.03
CA VAL A 83 -3.66 8.56 -6.80
C VAL A 83 -5.06 9.17 -6.84
N GLU A 84 -5.56 9.71 -5.72
CA GLU A 84 -6.89 10.31 -5.66
C GLU A 84 -7.03 11.60 -6.48
N GLN A 85 -5.94 12.37 -6.63
CA GLN A 85 -5.91 13.64 -7.36
C GLN A 85 -5.63 13.46 -8.87
N GLY A 86 -5.02 12.35 -9.26
CA GLY A 86 -4.68 12.05 -10.65
C GLY A 86 -5.76 11.26 -11.39
N GLN A 87 -5.51 11.03 -12.68
CA GLN A 87 -6.27 10.09 -13.51
C GLN A 87 -5.37 8.92 -13.89
N HIS A 88 -5.92 7.72 -13.96
CA HIS A 88 -5.18 6.51 -14.37
C HIS A 88 -3.92 6.23 -13.53
N LEU A 89 -3.93 6.65 -12.26
CA LEU A 89 -2.86 6.37 -11.30
C LEU A 89 -3.21 5.18 -10.41
N TYR A 90 -2.20 4.41 -10.05
CA TYR A 90 -2.31 3.22 -9.23
C TYR A 90 -1.24 3.25 -8.14
N LEU A 91 -1.59 2.85 -6.92
CA LEU A 91 -0.66 2.66 -5.82
C LEU A 91 -0.14 1.23 -5.85
N TRP A 92 1.17 1.08 -5.97
CA TRP A 92 1.88 -0.19 -5.99
C TRP A 92 2.62 -0.38 -4.68
N PHE A 93 2.42 -1.55 -4.09
CA PHE A 93 3.25 -2.13 -3.05
C PHE A 93 4.17 -3.12 -3.75
N CYS A 94 5.44 -2.75 -3.91
CA CYS A 94 6.42 -3.49 -4.67
C CYS A 94 7.17 -4.47 -3.78
N GLY A 95 7.05 -5.76 -4.08
CA GLY A 95 7.91 -6.79 -3.52
C GLY A 95 9.27 -6.83 -4.24
N ASP A 96 10.23 -7.55 -3.65
CA ASP A 96 11.53 -7.89 -4.24
C ASP A 96 11.57 -9.39 -4.61
#